data_AF-A0A096B631-F1
#
_entry.id   AF-A0A096B631-F1
#
_cell.length_a   1.000
_cell.length_b   1.000
_cell.length_c   1.000
_cell.angle_alpha   90.00
_cell.angle_beta   90.00
_cell.angle_gamma   90.00
#
_symmetry.space_group_name_H-M   'P 1'
#
loop_
_entity.id
_entity.type
_entity.pdbx_description
1 polymer ?
#
loop_
_entity_poly.entity_id
_entity_poly.type
_entity_poly.pdbx_seq_one_letter_code
_entity_poly.pdbx_strand_id
1 'polypeptide(L)'
;METETYLYPYSAGEAKDRGELALWRASHQANIACKKAIERAIRNHHHGAFLEENCLQSVLQNFGYKRTAWVLANTVQQLDGDSRISGQNQSWASQTYIPPDN
;
A
#
# COMPACT_ATOMS: atom_id res chain seq x y z
N MET A 1 9.09 7.62 16.08
CA MET A 1 10.12 6.65 15.65
C MET A 1 9.61 6.06 14.35
N GLU A 2 10.07 6.61 13.24
CA GLU A 2 9.70 6.17 11.90
C GLU A 2 10.35 4.80 11.67
N THR A 3 9.57 3.74 11.75
CA THR A 3 10.01 2.43 11.24
C THR A 3 10.00 2.51 9.72
N GLU A 4 11.01 3.15 9.14
CA GLU A 4 11.33 3.04 7.72
C GLU A 4 11.85 1.62 7.43
N THR A 5 10.98 0.62 7.57
CA THR A 5 11.25 -0.71 7.02
C THR A 5 11.49 -0.52 5.53
N TYR A 6 12.57 -1.08 5.00
CA TYR A 6 12.92 -0.98 3.60
C TYR A 6 11.75 -1.44 2.72
N LEU A 7 11.36 -0.65 1.72
CA LEU A 7 10.36 -1.04 0.72
C LEU A 7 11.08 -1.82 -0.37
N TYR A 8 10.93 -3.14 -0.34
CA TYR A 8 11.60 -4.04 -1.27
C TYR A 8 10.95 -3.94 -2.66
N PRO A 9 11.71 -3.59 -3.71
CA PRO A 9 11.15 -3.23 -5.03
C PRO A 9 10.99 -4.42 -5.98
N TYR A 10 11.48 -5.61 -5.63
CA TYR A 10 11.46 -6.80 -6.50
C TYR A 10 10.46 -7.87 -6.05
N SER A 11 10.13 -8.80 -6.94
CA SER A 11 9.26 -9.95 -6.69
C SER A 11 9.83 -10.92 -5.65
N ALA A 12 8.98 -11.77 -5.10
CA ALA A 12 9.40 -12.86 -4.22
C ALA A 12 10.39 -13.81 -4.92
N GLY A 13 10.18 -14.08 -6.22
CA GLY A 13 11.06 -14.89 -7.05
C GLY A 13 12.48 -14.30 -7.15
N GLU A 14 12.60 -13.00 -7.47
CA GLU A 14 13.90 -12.32 -7.50
C GLU A 14 14.56 -12.27 -6.11
N ALA A 15 13.79 -12.01 -5.05
CA ALA A 15 14.32 -12.03 -3.70
C ALA A 15 14.88 -13.41 -3.32
N LYS A 16 14.26 -14.48 -3.82
CA LYS A 16 14.76 -15.85 -3.62
C LYS A 16 16.05 -16.09 -4.39
N ASP A 17 16.11 -15.69 -5.66
CA ASP A 17 17.29 -15.83 -6.52
C ASP A 17 18.52 -15.09 -5.94
N ARG A 18 18.29 -13.88 -5.42
CA ARG A 18 19.31 -13.04 -4.78
C ARG A 18 19.65 -13.43 -3.33
N GLY A 19 18.91 -14.35 -2.72
CA GLY A 19 19.07 -14.72 -1.30
C GLY A 19 18.56 -13.65 -0.32
N GLU A 20 17.79 -12.67 -0.78
CA GLU A 20 17.26 -11.53 -0.03
C GLU A 20 15.83 -11.78 0.51
N LEU A 21 15.39 -13.04 0.55
CA LEU A 21 14.02 -13.41 0.92
C LEU A 21 13.60 -12.87 2.30
N ALA A 22 14.54 -12.72 3.24
CA ALA A 22 14.28 -12.13 4.55
C ALA A 22 13.88 -10.65 4.45
N LEU A 23 14.54 -9.88 3.58
CA LEU A 23 14.23 -8.46 3.33
C LEU A 23 12.87 -8.33 2.66
N TRP A 24 12.58 -9.17 1.66
CA TRP A 24 11.28 -9.22 1.02
C TRP A 24 10.18 -9.53 2.03
N ARG A 25 10.35 -10.54 2.90
CA ARG A 25 9.35 -10.89 3.92
C ARG A 25 9.10 -9.75 4.90
N ALA A 26 10.14 -9.09 5.38
CA ALA A 26 10.01 -7.95 6.29
C ALA A 26 9.25 -6.78 5.62
N SER A 27 9.60 -6.45 4.38
CA SER A 27 8.89 -5.44 3.58
C SER A 27 7.43 -5.84 3.35
N HIS A 28 7.19 -7.08 2.97
CA HIS A 28 5.85 -7.61 2.69
C HIS A 28 4.96 -7.57 3.94
N GLN A 29 5.50 -7.94 5.11
CA GLN A 29 4.79 -7.85 6.38
C GLN A 29 4.45 -6.39 6.74
N ALA A 30 5.38 -5.45 6.52
CA ALA A 30 5.12 -4.03 6.71
C ALA A 30 4.05 -3.51 5.74
N ASN A 31 4.03 -3.99 4.50
CA ASN A 31 3.02 -3.64 3.50
C ASN A 31 1.63 -4.17 3.89
N ILE A 32 1.53 -5.40 4.41
CA ILE A 32 0.28 -5.96 4.96
C ILE A 32 -0.20 -5.13 6.16
N ALA A 33 0.71 -4.77 7.07
CA ALA A 33 0.37 -3.95 8.23
C ALA A 33 -0.14 -2.56 7.81
N CYS A 34 0.51 -1.94 6.81
CA CYS A 34 0.09 -0.67 6.23
C CYS A 34 -1.31 -0.80 5.59
N LYS A 35 -1.54 -1.84 4.78
CA LYS A 35 -2.87 -2.11 4.20
C LYS A 35 -3.96 -2.19 5.27
N LYS A 36 -3.74 -2.99 6.32
CA LYS A 36 -4.68 -3.13 7.43
C LYS A 36 -4.93 -1.81 8.17
N ALA A 37 -3.88 -0.99 8.31
CA ALA A 37 -4.00 0.33 8.93
C ALA A 37 -4.85 1.28 8.06
N ILE A 38 -4.65 1.29 6.74
CA ILE A 38 -5.48 2.02 5.78
C ILE A 38 -6.94 1.57 5.87
N GLU A 39 -7.21 0.26 5.83
CA GLU A 39 -8.57 -0.28 5.91
C GLU A 39 -9.27 0.08 7.24
N ARG A 40 -8.52 0.05 8.35
CA ARG A 40 -9.03 0.46 9.67
C ARG A 40 -9.31 1.96 9.74
N ALA A 41 -8.40 2.77 9.21
CA ALA A 41 -8.57 4.21 9.13
C ALA A 41 -9.83 4.54 8.33
N ILE A 42 -9.97 3.98 7.12
CA ILE A 42 -11.16 4.17 6.29
C ILE A 42 -12.41 3.76 7.06
N ARG A 43 -12.44 2.58 7.68
CA ARG A 43 -13.60 2.13 8.47
C ARG A 43 -13.99 3.08 9.60
N ASN A 44 -13.01 3.65 10.30
CA ASN A 44 -13.25 4.54 11.43
C ASN A 44 -13.69 5.94 11.01
N HIS A 45 -13.21 6.42 9.86
CA HIS A 45 -13.41 7.79 9.39
C HIS A 45 -14.38 7.89 8.19
N HIS A 46 -15.05 6.78 7.84
CA HIS A 46 -16.05 6.73 6.77
C HIS A 46 -17.45 6.98 7.34
N HIS A 47 -17.89 8.24 7.31
CA HIS A 47 -19.23 8.65 7.71
C HIS A 47 -20.22 8.55 6.54
N GLY A 48 -20.46 7.32 6.07
CA GLY A 48 -21.44 7.01 5.03
C GLY A 48 -21.06 7.44 3.62
N ALA A 49 -20.99 8.76 3.37
CA ALA A 49 -20.71 9.34 2.04
C ALA A 49 -19.38 10.13 1.99
N PHE A 50 -18.72 10.34 3.12
CA PHE A 50 -17.50 11.14 3.21
C PHE A 50 -16.42 10.41 3.97
N LEU A 51 -15.20 10.49 3.42
CA LEU A 51 -13.97 10.12 4.09
C LEU A 51 -13.36 11.40 4.66
N GLU A 52 -13.05 11.41 5.96
CA GLU A 52 -12.37 12.54 6.59
C GLU A 52 -10.99 12.79 5.94
N GLU A 53 -10.63 14.06 5.69
CA GLU A 53 -9.36 14.43 5.03
C GLU A 53 -8.13 13.91 5.80
N ASN A 54 -8.24 13.78 7.13
CA ASN A 54 -7.15 13.33 8.00
C ASN A 54 -7.18 11.83 8.31
N CYS A 55 -8.08 11.07 7.67
CA CYS A 55 -8.22 9.62 7.86
C CYS A 55 -6.87 8.88 7.77
N LEU A 56 -6.03 9.24 6.80
CA LEU A 56 -4.74 8.56 6.58
C LEU A 56 -3.57 9.16 7.35
N GLN A 57 -3.77 10.23 8.13
CA GLN A 57 -2.69 10.94 8.81
C GLN A 57 -1.90 10.02 9.76
N SER A 58 -2.60 9.20 10.55
CA SER A 58 -1.94 8.22 11.42
C SER A 58 -1.18 7.15 10.64
N VAL A 59 -1.69 6.72 9.48
CA VAL A 59 -1.00 5.72 8.63
C VAL A 59 0.29 6.33 8.06
N LEU A 60 0.22 7.55 7.56
CA LEU A 60 1.37 8.28 7.02
C LEU A 60 2.46 8.49 8.07
N GLN A 61 2.09 8.78 9.32
CA GLN A 61 3.05 8.91 10.43
C GLN A 61 3.72 7.59 10.82
N ASN A 62 3.03 6.45 10.67
CA ASN A 62 3.56 5.14 11.08
C ASN A 62 4.40 4.45 10.00
N PHE A 63 3.98 4.57 8.74
CA PHE A 63 4.59 3.83 7.62
C PHE A 63 5.33 4.71 6.61
N GLY A 64 5.17 6.03 6.70
CA GLY A 64 5.71 6.99 5.76
C GLY A 64 4.89 7.11 4.47
N TYR A 65 5.09 8.23 3.77
CA TYR A 65 4.37 8.56 2.54
C TYR A 65 4.61 7.53 1.43
N LYS A 66 5.87 7.15 1.19
CA LYS A 66 6.27 6.26 0.08
C LYS A 66 5.59 4.89 0.16
N ARG A 67 5.66 4.21 1.32
CA ARG A 67 5.03 2.90 1.51
C ARG A 67 3.50 3.01 1.43
N THR A 68 2.93 4.03 2.07
CA THR A 68 1.47 4.21 2.08
C THR A 68 0.92 4.42 0.67
N ALA A 69 1.57 5.29 -0.12
CA ALA A 69 1.21 5.51 -1.52
C ALA A 69 1.36 4.25 -2.36
N TRP A 70 2.46 3.51 -2.19
CA TRP A 70 2.70 2.26 -2.92
C TRP A 70 1.65 1.18 -2.61
N VAL A 71 1.32 0.97 -1.32
CA VAL A 71 0.30 0.01 -0.89
C VAL A 71 -1.09 0.40 -1.37
N LEU A 72 -1.41 1.70 -1.33
CA LEU A 72 -2.68 2.21 -1.82
C LEU A 72 -2.80 2.04 -3.34
N ALA A 73 -1.75 2.37 -4.11
CA ALA A 73 -1.71 2.18 -5.55
C ALA A 73 -1.87 0.69 -5.92
N ASN A 74 -1.15 -0.23 -5.25
CA ASN A 74 -1.32 -1.67 -5.44
C ASN A 74 -2.76 -2.13 -5.15
N THR A 75 -3.38 -1.60 -4.09
CA THR A 75 -4.76 -1.93 -3.74
C THR A 75 -5.74 -1.44 -4.81
N VAL A 76 -5.56 -0.22 -5.32
CA VAL A 76 -6.39 0.32 -6.40
C VAL A 76 -6.21 -0.47 -7.70
N GLN A 77 -4.98 -0.85 -8.05
CA GLN A 77 -4.73 -1.72 -9.22
C GLN A 77 -5.37 -3.10 -9.09
N GLN A 78 -5.45 -3.68 -7.88
CA GLN A 78 -6.17 -4.94 -7.64
C GLN A 78 -7.69 -4.78 -7.66
N LEU A 79 -8.19 -3.57 -7.43
CA LEU A 79 -9.61 -3.19 -7.53
C LEU A 79 -9.92 -2.55 -8.89
N ASP A 80 -9.07 -2.73 -9.89
CA ASP A 80 -9.29 -2.20 -11.24
C ASP A 80 -10.65 -2.68 -11.77
N GLY A 81 -11.49 -1.72 -12.17
CA GLY A 81 -12.89 -1.97 -12.56
C GLY A 81 -13.94 -1.83 -11.44
N ASP A 82 -13.57 -1.57 -10.18
CA ASP A 82 -14.55 -1.24 -9.13
C ASP A 82 -15.12 0.17 -9.37
N SER A 83 -16.43 0.24 -9.61
CA SER A 83 -17.14 1.49 -9.95
C SER A 83 -17.15 2.54 -8.84
N ARG A 84 -16.74 2.18 -7.61
CA ARG A 84 -16.60 3.12 -6.49
C ARG A 84 -15.29 3.88 -6.52
N ILE A 85 -14.31 3.43 -7.32
CA ILE A 85 -13.03 4.12 -7.47
C ILE A 85 -13.09 5.04 -8.68
N SER A 86 -12.90 6.34 -8.46
CA SER A 86 -12.86 7.31 -9.55
C SER A 86 -11.74 7.01 -10.55
N GLY A 87 -11.99 7.24 -11.85
CA GLY A 87 -11.01 6.99 -12.91
C GLY A 87 -9.68 7.75 -12.72
N GLN A 88 -9.69 8.88 -12.01
CA GLN A 88 -8.49 9.62 -11.65
C GLN A 88 -7.60 8.85 -10.65
N ASN A 89 -8.20 8.17 -9.68
CA ASN A 89 -7.48 7.33 -8.71
C ASN A 89 -6.93 6.07 -9.39
N GLN A 90 -7.68 5.49 -10.33
CA GLN A 90 -7.20 4.38 -11.16
C GLN A 90 -5.98 4.81 -11.98
N SER A 91 -6.09 5.95 -12.69
CA SER A 91 -4.99 6.50 -13.50
C SER A 91 -3.75 6.83 -12.67
N TRP A 92 -3.93 7.40 -11.47
CA TRP A 92 -2.84 7.63 -10.52
C TRP A 92 -2.17 6.32 -10.09
N ALA A 93 -2.97 5.30 -9.76
CA ALA A 93 -2.45 4.02 -9.30
C ALA A 93 -1.64 3.31 -10.40
N SER A 94 -2.10 3.35 -11.66
CA SER A 94 -1.41 2.74 -12.81
C SER A 94 -0.02 3.33 -13.09
N GLN A 95 0.31 4.52 -12.58
CA GLN A 95 1.66 5.10 -12.70
C GLN A 95 2.67 4.42 -11.77
N THR A 96 2.23 3.67 -10.77
CA THR A 96 3.10 2.96 -9.84
C THR A 96 3.38 1.57 -10.36
N TYR A 97 4.65 1.24 -10.62
CA TYR A 97 5.04 -0.12 -10.95
C TYR A 97 4.99 -1.02 -9.71
N ILE A 98 4.17 -2.07 -9.78
CA ILE A 98 4.07 -3.11 -8.76
C ILE A 98 4.60 -4.42 -9.39
N PRO A 99 5.70 -5.00 -8.87
CA PRO A 99 6.21 -6.26 -9.37
C PRO A 99 5.18 -7.39 -9.14
N PRO A 100 4.91 -8.25 -10.12
CA PRO A 100 4.05 -9.40 -9.95
C PRO A 100 4.70 -10.42 -8.99
N ASP A 101 3.90 -11.17 -8.25
CA ASP A 101 4.37 -12.18 -7.28
C ASP A 101 4.89 -13.49 -7.92
N ASN A 102 5.00 -13.54 -9.25
CA ASN A 102 5.40 -14.73 -10.02
C ASN A 102 6.77 -15.32 -9.62
#